data_AF-A0A1X7GNI4-F1
#
_entry.id   AF-A0A1X7GNI4-F1
#
_cell.length_a   1.000
_cell.length_b   1.000
_cell.length_c   1.000
_cell.angle_alpha   90.00
_cell.angle_beta   90.00
_cell.angle_gamma   90.00
#
_symmetry.space_group_name_H-M   'P 1'
#
loop_
_entity.id
_entity.type
_entity.pdbx_description
1 polymer ?
#
loop_
_entity_poly.entity_id
_entity_poly.type
_entity_poly.pdbx_seq_one_letter_code
_entity_poly.pdbx_strand_id
1 'polypeptide(L)'
;MTTIAERQQIKEMLNYPPYASTVVEKQHMKAVLMYGIRKDLKYVWERLKEGTRRFLDMLCAYGAKRGFVYITGKSLAKLCQINERTVNRWIRVLIKSGHIVRVYRRAERSNGKGQPLFLFAHHPYFEHWTHFLKINEVDKERMEKGYFAKRRFG
;
A
#
# COMPACT_ATOMS: atom_id res chain seq x y z
N MET A 1 -6.82 -0.20 -15.33
CA MET A 1 -6.25 1.07 -15.84
C MET A 1 -5.40 1.69 -14.73
N THR A 2 -4.84 2.89 -14.88
CA THR A 2 -4.16 3.58 -13.76
C THR A 2 -5.11 4.60 -13.16
N THR A 3 -5.54 4.41 -11.91
CA THR A 3 -6.37 5.39 -11.20
C THR A 3 -5.53 6.62 -10.87
N ILE A 4 -6.07 7.80 -11.18
CA ILE A 4 -5.46 9.10 -10.88
C ILE A 4 -6.29 9.81 -9.80
N ALA A 5 -5.65 10.18 -8.71
CA ALA A 5 -6.22 10.97 -7.62
C ALA A 5 -5.86 12.45 -7.79
N GLU A 6 -6.84 13.33 -7.59
CA GLU A 6 -6.66 14.77 -7.62
C GLU A 6 -5.92 15.28 -6.38
N ARG A 7 -5.25 16.43 -6.51
CA ARG A 7 -4.49 17.04 -5.39
C ARG A 7 -5.37 17.26 -4.16
N GLN A 8 -6.61 17.70 -4.38
CA GLN A 8 -7.57 17.96 -3.31
C GLN A 8 -7.97 16.67 -2.58
N GLN A 9 -8.20 15.58 -3.32
CA GLN A 9 -8.45 14.25 -2.74
C GLN A 9 -7.29 13.79 -1.85
N ILE A 10 -6.04 13.97 -2.29
CA ILE A 10 -4.87 13.61 -1.47
C ILE A 10 -4.83 14.44 -0.17
N LYS A 11 -5.14 15.75 -0.24
CA LYS A 11 -5.19 16.62 0.94
C LYS A 11 -6.25 16.15 1.93
N GLU A 12 -7.44 15.77 1.44
CA GLU A 12 -8.52 15.24 2.26
C GLU A 12 -8.13 13.91 2.91
N MET A 13 -7.54 12.98 2.16
CA MET A 13 -7.05 11.71 2.70
C MET A 13 -6.01 11.92 3.82
N LEU A 14 -5.10 12.89 3.66
CA LEU A 14 -4.08 13.20 4.68
C LEU A 14 -4.67 13.80 5.97
N ASN A 15 -5.77 14.54 5.85
CA ASN A 15 -6.44 15.21 6.95
C ASN A 15 -7.58 14.40 7.57
N TYR A 16 -8.01 13.32 6.93
CA TYR A 16 -9.08 12.46 7.42
C TYR A 16 -8.80 11.91 8.84
N PRO A 17 -9.82 11.70 9.67
CA PRO A 17 -9.64 11.13 11.01
C PRO A 17 -8.85 9.81 10.96
N PRO A 18 -7.79 9.67 11.77
CA PRO A 18 -7.02 8.44 11.80
C PRO A 18 -7.88 7.27 12.30
N TYR A 19 -7.73 6.10 11.68
CA TYR A 19 -8.30 4.85 12.21
C TYR A 19 -7.55 4.44 13.48
N ALA A 20 -6.21 4.49 13.41
CA ALA A 20 -5.33 4.23 14.53
C ALA A 20 -4.67 5.53 15.00
N SER A 21 -5.14 6.05 16.12
CA SER A 21 -4.74 7.32 16.71
C SER A 21 -3.65 7.14 17.77
N THR A 22 -3.77 6.11 18.61
CA THR A 22 -2.84 5.80 19.70
C THR A 22 -1.65 4.97 19.22
N VAL A 23 -0.62 4.86 20.06
CA VAL A 23 0.55 4.00 19.76
C VAL A 23 0.13 2.53 19.68
N VAL A 24 -0.72 2.08 20.61
CA VAL A 24 -1.20 0.68 20.68
C VAL A 24 -2.02 0.34 19.44
N GLU A 25 -2.96 1.21 19.05
CA GLU A 25 -3.77 1.01 17.83
C GLU A 25 -2.90 0.93 16.58
N LYS A 26 -1.88 1.79 16.47
CA LYS A 26 -0.97 1.78 15.31
C LYS A 26 -0.14 0.52 15.27
N GLN A 27 0.34 0.04 16.42
CA GLN A 27 1.09 -1.23 16.51
C GLN A 27 0.21 -2.42 16.15
N HIS A 28 -1.02 -2.47 16.65
CA HIS A 28 -1.99 -3.50 16.31
C HIS A 28 -2.29 -3.49 14.81
N MET A 29 -2.59 -2.32 14.25
CA MET A 29 -2.92 -2.20 12.82
C MET A 29 -1.72 -2.53 11.93
N LYS A 30 -0.50 -2.13 12.33
CA LYS A 30 0.74 -2.57 11.69
C LYS A 30 0.86 -4.10 11.69
N ALA A 31 0.60 -4.74 12.83
CA ALA A 31 0.70 -6.19 12.98
C ALA A 31 -0.27 -6.93 12.05
N VAL A 32 -1.51 -6.46 11.93
CA VAL A 32 -2.52 -7.00 11.00
C VAL A 32 -2.06 -6.90 9.54
N LEU A 33 -1.59 -5.71 9.11
CA LEU A 33 -1.08 -5.52 7.75
C LEU A 33 0.14 -6.41 7.47
N MET A 34 1.05 -6.51 8.43
CA MET A 34 2.25 -7.31 8.34
C MET A 34 1.93 -8.82 8.32
N TYR A 35 0.95 -9.28 9.10
CA TYR A 35 0.56 -10.68 9.17
C TYR A 35 0.11 -11.19 7.80
N GLY A 36 -0.72 -10.43 7.08
CA GLY A 36 -1.13 -10.78 5.72
C GLY A 36 0.06 -10.96 4.77
N ILE A 37 1.00 -10.02 4.79
CA ILE A 37 2.22 -10.06 3.98
C ILE A 37 3.10 -11.27 4.32
N ARG A 38 3.31 -11.54 5.62
CA ARG A 38 4.14 -12.66 6.09
C ARG A 38 3.54 -14.00 5.69
N LYS A 39 2.23 -14.17 5.89
CA LYS A 39 1.49 -15.38 5.54
C LYS A 39 1.61 -15.72 4.05
N ASP A 40 1.59 -14.71 3.19
CA ASP A 40 1.71 -14.88 1.75
C ASP A 40 3.14 -15.15 1.28
N LEU A 41 4.14 -14.55 1.94
CA LEU A 41 5.54 -14.72 1.57
C LEU A 41 6.15 -16.02 2.11
N LYS A 42 5.60 -16.62 3.18
CA LYS A 42 6.07 -17.89 3.79
C LYS A 42 7.61 -17.96 3.82
N TYR A 43 8.21 -18.97 3.19
CA TYR A 43 9.65 -19.20 3.10
C TYR A 43 10.46 -18.02 2.52
N VAL A 44 9.84 -17.20 1.66
CA VAL A 44 10.50 -16.01 1.11
C VAL A 44 10.80 -15.00 2.21
N TRP A 45 9.92 -14.88 3.22
CA TRP A 45 10.07 -13.94 4.33
C TRP A 45 11.36 -14.21 5.14
N GLU A 46 11.62 -15.49 5.41
CA GLU A 46 12.79 -15.96 6.17
C GLU A 46 14.10 -15.64 5.44
N ARG A 47 14.07 -15.59 4.11
CA ARG A 47 15.24 -15.29 3.27
C ARG A 47 15.42 -13.80 2.98
N LEU A 48 14.53 -12.93 3.46
CA LEU A 48 14.66 -11.49 3.24
C LEU A 48 15.84 -10.91 3.99
N LYS A 49 16.63 -10.10 3.29
CA LYS A 49 17.64 -9.23 3.89
C LYS A 49 16.95 -8.24 4.84
N GLU A 50 17.66 -7.88 5.91
CA GLU A 50 17.16 -6.98 6.96
C GLU A 50 16.57 -5.67 6.40
N GLY A 51 17.27 -5.00 5.47
CA GLY A 51 16.77 -3.79 4.84
C GLY A 51 15.42 -3.96 4.11
N THR A 52 15.15 -5.15 3.57
CA THR A 52 13.84 -5.46 2.96
C THR A 52 12.76 -5.68 4.02
N ARG A 53 13.08 -6.37 5.13
CA ARG A 53 12.14 -6.52 6.25
C ARG A 53 11.79 -5.16 6.86
N ARG A 54 12.79 -4.30 7.05
CA ARG A 54 12.62 -2.91 7.51
C ARG A 54 11.75 -2.10 6.56
N PHE A 55 11.93 -2.25 5.25
CA PHE A 55 11.06 -1.65 4.25
C PHE A 55 9.60 -2.06 4.42
N LEU A 56 9.33 -3.36 4.54
CA LEU A 56 7.96 -3.87 4.73
C LEU A 56 7.36 -3.40 6.05
N ASP A 57 8.16 -3.36 7.13
CA ASP A 57 7.72 -2.87 8.44
C ASP A 57 7.35 -1.39 8.41
N MET A 58 8.21 -0.54 7.84
CA MET A 58 7.91 0.88 7.70
C MET A 58 6.72 1.14 6.78
N LEU A 59 6.57 0.38 5.70
CA LEU A 59 5.41 0.50 4.83
C LEU A 59 4.11 0.22 5.60
N CYS A 60 4.08 -0.85 6.41
CA CYS A 60 2.93 -1.17 7.27
C CYS A 60 2.73 -0.13 8.37
N ALA A 61 3.81 0.39 8.97
CA ALA A 61 3.74 1.41 10.01
C ALA A 61 3.15 2.73 9.48
N TYR A 62 3.55 3.17 8.29
CA TYR A 62 2.96 4.34 7.63
C TYR A 62 1.50 4.10 7.24
N GLY A 63 1.18 2.91 6.75
CA GLY A 63 -0.17 2.51 6.40
C GLY A 63 -1.11 2.38 7.59
N ALA A 64 -0.61 2.06 8.78
CA ALA A 64 -1.42 1.74 9.97
C ALA A 64 -2.39 2.87 10.38
N LYS A 65 -2.02 4.14 10.18
CA LYS A 65 -2.82 5.28 10.66
C LYS A 65 -4.10 5.48 9.83
N ARG A 66 -4.01 5.32 8.51
CA ARG A 66 -5.09 5.71 7.57
C ARG A 66 -5.31 4.72 6.44
N GLY A 67 -4.61 3.61 6.40
CA GLY A 67 -4.73 2.60 5.35
C GLY A 67 -4.08 2.96 4.03
N PHE A 68 -3.25 4.01 3.98
CA PHE A 68 -2.50 4.34 2.78
C PHE A 68 -1.13 4.92 3.08
N VAL A 69 -0.26 4.86 2.08
CA VAL A 69 1.08 5.44 2.12
C VAL A 69 1.26 6.35 0.90
N TYR A 70 1.57 7.62 1.15
CA TYR A 70 1.86 8.62 0.12
C TYR A 70 3.32 9.05 0.21
N ILE A 71 4.22 8.30 -0.43
CA ILE A 71 5.67 8.54 -0.41
C ILE A 71 6.29 8.01 -1.71
N THR A 72 7.39 8.62 -2.14
CA THR A 72 8.12 8.15 -3.32
C THR A 72 8.96 6.90 -3.02
N GLY A 73 9.21 6.07 -4.05
CA GLY A 73 10.11 4.93 -3.95
C GLY A 73 11.54 5.33 -3.56
N LYS A 74 12.03 6.46 -4.08
CA LYS A 74 13.33 7.05 -3.73
C LYS A 74 13.42 7.44 -2.24
N SER A 75 12.38 8.06 -1.70
CA SER A 75 12.30 8.40 -0.27
C SER A 75 12.30 7.14 0.61
N LEU A 76 11.51 6.11 0.24
CA LEU A 76 11.51 4.82 0.95
C LEU A 76 12.87 4.13 0.89
N ALA A 77 13.51 4.12 -0.28
CA ALA A 77 14.83 3.54 -0.48
C ALA A 77 15.88 4.16 0.46
N LYS A 78 15.90 5.50 0.55
CA LYS A 78 16.79 6.24 1.46
C LYS A 78 16.52 5.89 2.93
N LEU A 79 15.25 5.88 3.35
CA LEU A 79 14.86 5.57 4.74
C LEU A 79 15.23 4.13 5.15
N CYS A 80 15.14 3.18 4.22
CA CYS A 80 15.41 1.76 4.47
C CYS A 80 16.87 1.38 4.22
N GLN A 81 17.69 2.30 3.69
CA GLN A 81 19.06 2.03 3.23
C GLN A 81 19.14 0.87 2.22
N ILE A 82 18.19 0.82 1.28
CA ILE A 82 18.17 -0.17 0.19
C ILE A 82 18.04 0.50 -1.17
N ASN A 83 18.38 -0.22 -2.23
CA ASN A 83 18.24 0.28 -3.60
C ASN A 83 16.75 0.51 -3.96
N GLU A 84 16.45 1.60 -4.67
CA GLU A 84 15.13 1.89 -5.22
C GLU A 84 14.60 0.76 -6.12
N ARG A 85 15.47 0.06 -6.86
CA ARG A 85 15.08 -1.13 -7.63
C ARG A 85 14.50 -2.23 -6.74
N THR A 86 15.04 -2.39 -5.52
CA THR A 86 14.54 -3.35 -4.53
C THR A 86 13.18 -2.91 -4.00
N VAL A 87 13.01 -1.64 -3.66
CA VAL A 87 11.70 -1.06 -3.26
C VAL A 87 10.65 -1.31 -4.36
N ASN A 88 10.95 -0.95 -5.60
CA ASN A 88 10.04 -1.10 -6.73
C ASN A 88 9.75 -2.57 -7.07
N ARG A 89 10.68 -3.50 -6.80
CA ARG A 89 10.43 -4.94 -6.90
C ARG A 89 9.39 -5.37 -5.85
N TRP A 90 9.59 -5.01 -4.59
CA TRP A 90 8.69 -5.41 -3.51
C TRP A 90 7.31 -4.79 -3.60
N ILE A 91 7.21 -3.51 -4.00
CA ILE A 91 5.93 -2.87 -4.30
C ILE A 91 5.18 -3.67 -5.37
N ARG A 92 5.85 -4.10 -6.45
CA ARG A 92 5.22 -4.95 -7.47
C ARG A 92 4.76 -6.30 -6.93
N VAL A 93 5.53 -6.92 -6.03
CA VAL A 93 5.13 -8.17 -5.37
C VAL A 93 3.86 -7.95 -4.55
N LEU A 94 3.82 -6.90 -3.71
CA LEU A 94 2.68 -6.59 -2.85
C LEU A 94 1.41 -6.22 -3.66
N ILE A 95 1.57 -5.54 -4.79
CA ILE A 95 0.45 -5.26 -5.72
C ILE A 95 -0.06 -6.57 -6.32
N LYS A 96 0.84 -7.42 -6.82
CA LYS A 96 0.46 -8.71 -7.41
C LYS A 96 -0.19 -9.67 -6.42
N SER A 97 0.21 -9.62 -5.14
CA SER A 97 -0.39 -10.43 -4.09
C SER A 97 -1.65 -9.80 -3.48
N GLY A 98 -2.09 -8.63 -3.96
CA GLY A 98 -3.32 -7.98 -3.50
C GLY A 98 -3.23 -7.31 -2.12
N HIS A 99 -2.04 -7.17 -1.51
CA HIS A 99 -1.93 -6.47 -0.23
C HIS A 99 -2.05 -4.96 -0.37
N ILE A 100 -1.59 -4.42 -1.50
CA ILE A 100 -1.68 -2.98 -1.78
C ILE A 100 -2.23 -2.69 -3.17
N VAL A 101 -2.99 -1.60 -3.28
CA VAL A 101 -3.43 -1.01 -4.55
C VAL A 101 -2.66 0.27 -4.79
N ARG A 102 -2.15 0.43 -6.02
CA ARG A 102 -1.41 1.64 -6.41
C ARG A 102 -2.32 2.61 -7.16
N VAL A 103 -2.46 3.80 -6.60
CA VAL A 103 -3.09 4.98 -7.20
C VAL A 103 -1.98 6.00 -7.48
N TYR A 104 -2.16 6.87 -8.47
CA TYR A 104 -1.21 7.96 -8.73
C TYR A 104 -1.86 9.30 -8.47
N ARG A 105 -1.15 10.23 -7.85
CA ARG A 105 -1.56 11.64 -7.87
C ARG A 105 -1.47 12.18 -9.31
N ARG A 106 -2.38 13.05 -9.72
CA ARG A 106 -2.21 13.83 -10.98
C ARG A 106 -0.92 14.67 -10.92
N ALA A 107 -0.12 14.63 -11.97
CA ALA A 107 1.07 15.46 -12.07
C ALA A 107 0.68 16.96 -12.13
N GLU A 108 1.50 17.84 -11.55
CA GLU A 108 1.17 19.28 -11.47
C GLU A 108 1.28 20.01 -12.80
N ARG A 109 2.15 19.53 -13.69
CA ARG A 109 2.47 20.19 -14.98
C ARG A 109 2.00 19.39 -16.20
N SER A 110 1.35 18.24 -15.99
CA SER A 110 0.85 17.41 -17.08
C SER A 110 -0.31 16.53 -16.61
N ASN A 111 -1.12 16.04 -17.56
CA ASN A 111 -2.13 15.01 -17.31
C ASN A 111 -1.53 13.62 -17.01
N GLY A 112 -0.22 13.56 -16.72
CA GLY A 112 0.52 12.34 -16.45
C GLY A 112 0.45 11.87 -14.99
N LYS A 113 1.13 10.76 -14.75
CA LYS A 113 1.24 10.13 -13.43
C LYS A 113 2.27 10.88 -12.57
N GLY A 114 1.81 11.44 -11.46
CA GLY A 114 2.65 12.03 -10.42
C GLY A 114 3.11 11.00 -9.38
N GLN A 115 3.21 11.43 -8.13
CA GLN A 115 3.66 10.58 -7.03
C GLN A 115 2.66 9.45 -6.75
N PRO A 116 3.12 8.19 -6.55
CA PRO A 116 2.23 7.10 -6.20
C PRO A 116 1.71 7.20 -4.77
N LEU A 117 0.51 6.64 -4.59
CA LEU A 117 -0.16 6.39 -3.33
C LEU A 117 -0.50 4.90 -3.26
N PHE A 118 -0.21 4.25 -2.14
CA PHE A 118 -0.44 2.82 -1.95
C PHE A 118 -1.53 2.62 -0.90
N LEU A 119 -2.69 2.12 -1.29
CA LEU A 119 -3.78 1.74 -0.39
C LEU A 119 -3.57 0.31 0.10
N PHE A 120 -3.78 0.04 1.38
CA PHE A 120 -3.72 -1.31 1.93
C PHE A 120 -5.08 -1.99 1.85
N ALA A 121 -5.16 -3.14 1.17
CA ALA A 121 -6.41 -3.89 0.99
C ALA A 121 -6.98 -4.45 2.30
N HIS A 122 -6.11 -4.76 3.26
CA HIS A 122 -6.51 -5.32 4.55
C HIS A 122 -6.75 -4.24 5.63
N HIS A 123 -6.77 -2.96 5.25
CA HIS A 123 -7.05 -1.89 6.20
C HIS A 123 -8.56 -1.57 6.22
N PRO A 124 -9.17 -1.29 7.38
CA PRO A 124 -10.61 -1.00 7.47
C PRO A 124 -11.09 0.16 6.57
N TYR A 125 -10.26 1.19 6.38
CA TYR A 125 -10.54 2.28 5.44
C TYR A 125 -10.37 1.95 3.95
N PHE A 126 -10.04 0.70 3.57
CA PHE A 126 -9.81 0.35 2.17
C PHE A 126 -11.04 0.65 1.29
N GLU A 127 -12.21 0.15 1.70
CA GLU A 127 -13.45 0.37 0.94
C GLU A 127 -13.79 1.86 0.85
N HIS A 128 -13.69 2.59 1.97
CA HIS A 128 -13.88 4.03 2.02
C HIS A 128 -13.00 4.76 0.98
N TRP A 129 -11.70 4.43 0.91
CA TRP A 129 -10.79 5.04 -0.06
C TRP A 129 -11.10 4.67 -1.49
N THR A 130 -11.44 3.41 -1.75
CA THR A 130 -11.80 3.00 -3.11
C THR A 130 -13.03 3.72 -3.62
N HIS A 131 -14.05 3.94 -2.78
CA HIS A 131 -15.23 4.72 -3.13
C HIS A 131 -14.92 6.20 -3.29
N PHE A 132 -14.19 6.78 -2.33
CA PHE A 132 -13.80 8.19 -2.37
C PHE A 132 -12.97 8.54 -3.62
N LEU A 133 -12.08 7.65 -4.03
CA LEU A 133 -11.24 7.79 -5.22
C LEU A 133 -11.93 7.30 -6.51
N LYS A 134 -13.18 6.83 -6.43
CA LYS A 134 -13.94 6.27 -7.55
C LYS A 134 -13.15 5.21 -8.32
N ILE A 135 -12.50 4.30 -7.59
CA ILE A 135 -11.82 3.15 -8.18
C ILE A 135 -12.92 2.20 -8.66
N ASN A 136 -13.16 2.19 -9.97
CA ASN A 136 -14.23 1.41 -10.61
C ASN A 136 -14.18 -0.08 -10.23
N GLU A 137 -15.35 -0.73 -10.17
CA GLU A 137 -15.46 -2.16 -9.82
C GLU A 137 -14.70 -3.08 -10.77
N VAL A 138 -14.53 -2.74 -12.05
CA VAL A 138 -13.68 -3.49 -12.99
C VAL A 138 -12.19 -3.41 -12.61
N ASP A 139 -11.77 -2.27 -12.05
CA ASP A 139 -10.44 -2.11 -11.49
C ASP A 139 -10.34 -2.83 -10.13
N LYS A 140 -11.39 -2.80 -9.29
CA LYS A 140 -11.49 -3.62 -8.06
C LYS A 140 -11.42 -5.12 -8.37
N GLU A 141 -12.20 -5.67 -9.29
CA GLU A 141 -12.20 -7.09 -9.69
C GLU A 141 -10.86 -7.55 -10.25
N ARG A 142 -10.14 -6.71 -11.01
CA ARG A 142 -8.78 -7.04 -11.48
C ARG A 142 -7.76 -7.02 -10.33
N MET A 143 -7.93 -6.11 -9.37
CA MET A 143 -7.15 -6.05 -8.14
C MET A 143 -7.49 -7.20 -7.19
N GLU A 144 -8.75 -7.62 -7.16
CA GLU A 144 -9.32 -8.72 -6.38
C GLU A 144 -9.07 -10.09 -7.01
N LYS A 145 -8.94 -10.23 -8.33
CA LYS A 145 -8.55 -11.51 -8.95
C LYS A 145 -7.14 -11.93 -8.55
N GLY A 146 -6.25 -10.99 -8.23
CA GLY A 146 -4.98 -11.29 -7.54
C GLY A 146 -5.17 -11.74 -6.09
N TYR A 147 -6.22 -11.26 -5.43
CA TYR A 147 -6.61 -11.56 -4.05
C TYR A 147 -7.37 -12.91 -3.92
N PHE A 148 -8.26 -13.25 -4.85
CA PHE A 148 -9.10 -14.46 -4.85
C PHE A 148 -8.50 -15.66 -5.59
N ALA A 149 -7.58 -15.46 -6.55
CA ALA A 149 -6.88 -16.58 -7.19
C ALA A 149 -6.11 -17.45 -6.18
N LYS A 150 -5.74 -16.89 -5.01
CA LYS A 150 -5.11 -17.62 -3.91
C LYS A 150 -6.09 -18.31 -2.94
N ARG A 151 -7.38 -17.94 -2.94
CA ARG A 151 -8.39 -18.60 -2.09
C ARG A 151 -9.02 -19.85 -2.73
N ARG A 152 -8.83 -20.10 -4.02
CA ARG A 152 -9.35 -21.30 -4.71
C ARG A 152 -8.39 -22.50 -4.72
N PHE A 153 -7.20 -22.38 -4.13
CA PHE A 153 -6.21 -23.46 -4.03
C PHE A 153 -5.64 -23.59 -2.60
N GLY A 154 -6.48 -23.32 -1.58
CA GLY A 154 -6.18 -23.57 -0.18
C GLY A 154 -7.20 -24.53 0.40
#